data_AF-A0A0F9ALX9-F1
#
_entry.id   AF-A0A0F9ALX9-F1
#
_cell.length_a   1.000
_cell.length_b   1.000
_cell.length_c   1.000
_cell.angle_alpha   90.00
_cell.angle_beta   90.00
_cell.angle_gamma   90.00
#
_symmetry.space_group_name_H-M   'P 1'
#
loop_
_entity.id
_entity.type
_entity.pdbx_description
1 polymer ?
#
loop_
_entity_poly.entity_id
_entity_poly.type
_entity_poly.pdbx_seq_one_letter_code
_entity_poly.pdbx_strand_id
1 'polypeptide(L)'
;LVHLGILSQESKIYYGKNKEKRLKKSKDWYFKNKEKVVKRNIKRNKKRREESVDIRIRDSLRTRIRIALKSTTKSKNTAKLLGCTIEELRQHLQSQFIKGMSWDNYGYYGWHIDHIKPCASFDLSNPSEQCKCFSWRNLQPLWMIDNFKKGARVDYAS
;
A
#
# COMPACT_ATOMS: atom_id res chain seq x y z
N LEU A 1 -22.82 -22.21 -8.60
CA LEU A 1 -21.62 -22.91 -8.09
C LEU A 1 -20.58 -22.99 -9.21
N VAL A 2 -19.56 -22.12 -9.18
CA VAL A 2 -18.57 -21.98 -10.27
C VAL A 2 -17.49 -23.06 -10.10
N HIS A 3 -17.40 -23.98 -11.07
CA HIS A 3 -16.33 -24.97 -11.19
C HIS A 3 -14.99 -24.26 -11.43
N LEU A 4 -14.10 -24.28 -10.45
CA LEU A 4 -12.70 -23.87 -10.61
C LEU A 4 -11.98 -24.97 -11.41
N GLY A 5 -11.67 -24.65 -12.67
CA GLY A 5 -11.13 -25.57 -13.66
C GLY A 5 -9.78 -26.17 -13.31
N ILE A 6 -9.72 -27.49 -13.30
CA ILE A 6 -8.48 -28.28 -13.35
C ILE A 6 -8.00 -28.25 -14.80
N LEU A 7 -6.91 -27.53 -15.09
CA LEU A 7 -6.28 -27.58 -16.40
C LEU A 7 -5.70 -28.98 -16.66
N SER A 8 -6.07 -29.59 -17.80
CA SER A 8 -5.56 -30.90 -18.21
C SER A 8 -4.03 -30.89 -18.32
N GLN A 9 -3.40 -32.06 -18.12
CA GLN A 9 -1.95 -32.20 -18.17
C GLN A 9 -1.39 -31.78 -19.55
N GLU A 10 -2.14 -32.06 -20.61
CA GLU A 10 -1.84 -31.63 -21.98
C GLU A 10 -1.91 -30.11 -22.14
N SER A 11 -2.91 -29.45 -21.53
CA SER A 11 -3.00 -27.99 -21.50
C SER A 11 -1.77 -27.39 -20.82
N LYS A 12 -1.33 -27.95 -19.68
CA LYS A 12 -0.13 -27.47 -18.97
C LYS A 12 1.13 -27.60 -19.83
N ILE A 13 1.31 -28.72 -20.53
CA ILE A 13 2.45 -28.96 -21.44
C ILE A 13 2.41 -27.98 -22.62
N TYR A 14 1.26 -27.79 -23.26
CA TYR A 14 1.08 -26.83 -24.35
C TYR A 14 1.37 -25.39 -23.91
N TYR A 15 0.87 -24.99 -22.75
CA TYR A 15 1.13 -23.67 -22.17
C TYR A 15 2.60 -23.48 -21.79
N GLY A 16 3.26 -24.53 -21.30
CA GLY A 16 4.69 -24.55 -21.01
C GLY A 16 5.55 -24.35 -22.25
N LYS A 17 5.32 -25.14 -23.30
CA LYS A 17 6.06 -25.08 -24.58
C LYS A 17 5.95 -23.72 -25.29
N ASN A 18 4.83 -23.02 -25.12
CA ASN A 18 4.59 -21.70 -25.75
C ASN A 18 4.84 -20.50 -24.82
N LYS A 19 5.30 -20.74 -23.58
CA LYS A 19 5.42 -19.70 -22.54
C LYS A 19 6.28 -18.53 -22.99
N GLU A 20 7.47 -18.81 -23.51
CA GLU A 20 8.42 -17.75 -23.91
C GLU A 20 7.89 -16.91 -25.08
N LYS A 21 7.36 -17.56 -26.12
CA LYS A 21 6.75 -16.88 -27.28
C LYS A 21 5.60 -15.97 -26.86
N ARG A 22 4.77 -16.42 -25.91
CA ARG A 22 3.66 -15.61 -25.34
C ARG A 22 4.18 -14.44 -24.51
N LEU A 23 5.19 -14.67 -23.68
CA LEU A 23 5.82 -13.60 -22.88
C LEU A 23 6.45 -12.53 -23.77
N LYS A 24 7.18 -12.94 -24.82
CA LYS A 24 7.76 -12.03 -25.82
C LYS A 24 6.67 -11.21 -26.53
N LYS A 25 5.65 -11.87 -27.07
CA LYS A 25 4.52 -11.20 -27.74
C LYS A 25 3.79 -10.22 -26.81
N SER A 26 3.57 -10.60 -25.55
CA SER A 26 2.95 -9.74 -24.53
C SER A 26 3.83 -8.52 -24.22
N LYS A 27 5.13 -8.73 -24.07
CA LYS A 27 6.13 -7.67 -23.84
C LYS A 27 6.18 -6.69 -25.02
N ASP A 28 6.27 -7.19 -26.25
CA ASP A 28 6.29 -6.37 -27.47
C ASP A 28 5.00 -5.57 -27.64
N TRP A 29 3.84 -6.19 -27.40
CA TRP A 29 2.56 -5.50 -27.39
C TRP A 29 2.53 -4.41 -26.32
N TYR A 30 2.99 -4.68 -25.10
CA TYR A 30 3.04 -3.70 -24.03
C TYR A 30 3.92 -2.51 -24.41
N PHE A 31 5.11 -2.73 -24.95
CA PHE A 31 5.98 -1.62 -25.36
C PHE A 31 5.38 -0.78 -26.47
N LYS A 32 4.78 -1.40 -27.49
CA LYS A 32 4.06 -0.69 -28.57
C LYS A 32 2.85 0.10 -28.06
N ASN A 33 2.22 -0.34 -26.97
CA ASN A 33 1.00 0.27 -26.42
C ASN A 33 1.24 0.98 -25.08
N LYS A 34 2.49 1.17 -24.67
CA LYS A 34 2.87 1.57 -23.30
C LYS A 34 2.17 2.85 -22.89
N GLU A 35 2.19 3.87 -23.75
CA GLU A 35 1.56 5.15 -23.46
C GLU A 35 0.06 5.03 -23.24
N LYS A 36 -0.63 4.28 -24.11
CA LYS A 36 -2.09 4.08 -24.01
C LYS A 36 -2.45 3.34 -22.73
N VAL A 37 -1.68 2.31 -22.38
CA VAL A 37 -1.86 1.54 -21.13
C VAL A 37 -1.62 2.43 -19.91
N VAL A 38 -0.54 3.21 -19.91
CA VAL A 38 -0.20 4.13 -18.82
C VAL A 38 -1.28 5.21 -18.66
N LYS A 39 -1.68 5.89 -19.74
CA LYS A 39 -2.75 6.92 -19.72
C LYS A 39 -4.06 6.35 -19.19
N ARG A 40 -4.46 5.15 -19.64
CA ARG A 40 -5.66 4.46 -19.15
C ARG A 40 -5.56 4.15 -17.65
N ASN A 41 -4.43 3.64 -17.19
CA ASN A 41 -4.22 3.27 -15.80
C ASN A 41 -4.21 4.50 -14.88
N ILE A 42 -3.58 5.60 -15.30
CA ILE A 42 -3.60 6.88 -14.57
C ILE A 42 -5.04 7.37 -14.40
N LYS A 43 -5.82 7.44 -15.49
CA LYS A 43 -7.23 7.88 -15.44
C LYS A 43 -8.07 7.00 -14.52
N ARG A 44 -7.94 5.67 -14.64
CA ARG A 44 -8.65 4.70 -13.80
C ARG A 44 -8.27 4.83 -12.32
N ASN A 45 -6.99 4.97 -12.02
CA ASN A 45 -6.50 5.08 -10.65
C ASN A 45 -6.90 6.40 -10.01
N LYS A 46 -6.89 7.49 -10.77
CA LYS A 46 -7.39 8.80 -10.33
C LYS A 46 -8.86 8.69 -9.92
N LYS A 47 -9.73 8.23 -10.82
CA LYS A 47 -11.17 8.06 -10.54
C LYS A 47 -11.42 7.19 -9.29
N ARG A 48 -10.78 6.03 -9.20
CA ARG A 48 -10.93 5.13 -8.04
C ARG A 48 -10.49 5.75 -6.71
N ARG A 49 -9.51 6.65 -6.73
CA ARG A 49 -9.02 7.33 -5.53
C ARG A 49 -9.91 8.51 -5.13
N GLU A 50 -10.55 9.16 -6.10
CA GLU A 50 -11.54 10.22 -5.87
C GLU A 50 -12.80 9.66 -5.22
N GLU A 51 -13.22 8.44 -5.62
CA GLU A 51 -14.45 7.79 -5.14
C GLU A 51 -14.32 7.17 -3.74
N SER A 52 -13.12 6.96 -3.21
CA SER A 52 -12.96 6.21 -1.96
C SER A 52 -11.69 6.58 -1.18
N VAL A 53 -11.91 7.06 0.04
CA VAL A 53 -10.86 7.33 1.01
C VAL A 53 -10.12 6.05 1.44
N ASP A 54 -10.82 4.93 1.55
CA ASP A 54 -10.23 3.62 1.86
C ASP A 54 -9.19 3.20 0.81
N ILE A 55 -9.50 3.46 -0.46
CA ILE A 55 -8.55 3.21 -1.56
C ILE A 55 -7.31 4.09 -1.39
N ARG A 56 -7.48 5.37 -1.02
CA ARG A 56 -6.34 6.28 -0.73
C ARG A 56 -5.51 5.81 0.46
N ILE A 57 -6.14 5.38 1.56
CA ILE A 57 -5.46 4.84 2.76
C ILE A 57 -4.65 3.59 2.38
N ARG A 58 -5.30 2.59 1.78
CA ARG A 58 -4.68 1.32 1.40
C ARG A 58 -3.48 1.53 0.48
N ASP A 59 -3.62 2.37 -0.54
CA ASP A 59 -2.56 2.57 -1.53
C ASP A 59 -1.39 3.38 -0.94
N SER A 60 -1.67 4.31 -0.01
CA SER A 60 -0.66 5.02 0.79
C SER A 60 0.15 4.05 1.66
N LEU A 61 -0.52 3.21 2.45
CA LEU A 61 0.14 2.20 3.31
C LEU A 61 1.00 1.23 2.51
N ARG A 62 0.48 0.71 1.39
CA ARG A 62 1.24 -0.17 0.50
C ARG A 62 2.52 0.48 0.02
N THR A 63 2.44 1.76 -0.38
CA THR A 63 3.60 2.52 -0.85
C THR A 63 4.59 2.74 0.27
N ARG A 64 4.14 3.17 1.45
CA ARG A 64 5.00 3.42 2.63
C ARG A 64 5.71 2.15 3.09
N ILE A 65 4.99 1.03 3.21
CA ILE A 65 5.58 -0.26 3.59
C ILE A 65 6.60 -0.72 2.56
N ARG A 66 6.31 -0.58 1.25
CA ARG A 66 7.26 -0.94 0.19
C ARG A 66 8.54 -0.12 0.27
N ILE A 67 8.43 1.18 0.60
CA ILE A 67 9.60 2.05 0.76
C ILE A 67 10.39 1.65 2.01
N ALA A 68 9.71 1.44 3.13
CA ALA A 68 10.34 1.04 4.40
C ALA A 68 11.06 -0.32 4.32
N LEU A 69 10.54 -1.24 3.51
CA LEU A 69 11.10 -2.58 3.29
C LEU A 69 11.90 -2.68 1.99
N LYS A 70 12.45 -1.58 1.46
CA LYS A 70 13.20 -1.63 0.19
C LYS A 70 14.39 -2.60 0.25
N SER A 71 15.01 -2.77 1.43
CA SER A 71 16.17 -3.64 1.66
C SER A 71 15.82 -4.97 2.32
N THR A 72 14.55 -5.25 2.61
CA THR A 72 14.13 -6.46 3.34
C THR A 72 12.88 -7.09 2.73
N THR A 73 12.67 -8.37 3.02
CA THR A 73 11.47 -9.08 2.54
C THR A 73 10.29 -8.79 3.44
N LYS A 74 9.16 -8.46 2.81
CA LYS A 74 7.90 -8.29 3.49
C LYS A 74 7.38 -9.62 4.02
N SER A 75 7.26 -9.74 5.34
CA SER A 75 6.91 -10.99 6.02
C SER A 75 5.46 -11.44 5.80
N LYS A 76 4.53 -10.49 5.65
CA LYS A 76 3.09 -10.76 5.44
C LYS A 76 2.48 -9.72 4.50
N ASN A 77 1.32 -10.01 3.92
CA ASN A 77 0.59 -9.02 3.13
C ASN A 77 0.20 -7.79 4.01
N THR A 78 -0.08 -6.64 3.37
CA THR A 78 -0.36 -5.38 4.09
C THR A 78 -1.50 -5.52 5.11
N ALA A 79 -2.58 -6.24 4.78
CA ALA A 79 -3.71 -6.38 5.69
C ALA A 79 -3.32 -7.15 6.97
N LYS A 80 -2.52 -8.20 6.83
CA LYS A 80 -2.02 -8.97 7.98
C LYS A 80 -1.00 -8.22 8.82
N LEU A 81 -0.16 -7.37 8.22
CA LEU A 81 0.75 -6.50 8.97
C LEU A 81 0.00 -5.39 9.70
N LEU A 82 -1.03 -4.83 9.06
CA LEU A 82 -1.85 -3.77 9.63
C LEU A 82 -2.59 -4.25 10.88
N GLY A 83 -3.11 -5.48 10.86
CA GLY A 83 -3.79 -6.09 12.02
C GLY A 83 -5.23 -5.61 12.22
N CYS A 84 -5.80 -4.92 11.24
CA CYS A 84 -7.21 -4.55 11.15
C CYS A 84 -7.61 -4.35 9.67
N THR A 85 -8.89 -4.14 9.43
CA THR A 85 -9.43 -3.72 8.13
C THR A 85 -9.11 -2.25 7.85
N ILE A 86 -9.24 -1.85 6.58
CA ILE A 86 -9.05 -0.43 6.21
C ILE A 86 -10.13 0.45 6.84
N GLU A 87 -11.35 -0.07 6.99
CA GLU A 87 -12.46 0.64 7.62
C GLU A 87 -12.21 0.87 9.11
N GLU A 88 -11.75 -0.15 9.84
CA GLU A 88 -11.34 0.00 11.24
C GLU A 88 -10.18 0.99 11.40
N LEU A 89 -9.18 0.93 10.52
CA LEU A 89 -8.09 1.91 10.52
C LEU A 89 -8.61 3.32 10.26
N ARG A 90 -9.55 3.50 9.32
CA ARG A 90 -10.16 4.79 9.03
C ARG A 90 -10.81 5.36 10.28
N GLN A 91 -11.62 4.57 10.98
CA GLN A 91 -12.28 4.98 12.22
C GLN A 91 -11.25 5.33 13.32
N HIS A 92 -10.20 4.51 13.47
CA HIS A 92 -9.11 4.77 14.42
C HIS A 92 -8.31 6.04 14.14
N LEU A 93 -8.05 6.35 12.86
CA LEU A 93 -7.38 7.60 12.49
C LEU A 93 -8.30 8.80 12.72
N GLN A 94 -9.58 8.68 12.37
CA GLN A 94 -10.56 9.74 12.56
C GLN A 94 -10.78 10.06 14.05
N SER A 95 -10.73 9.07 14.94
CA SER A 95 -10.82 9.30 16.38
C SER A 95 -9.62 10.05 16.97
N GLN A 96 -8.52 10.17 16.22
CA GLN A 96 -7.31 10.90 16.60
C GLN A 96 -7.21 12.29 15.94
N PHE A 97 -8.22 12.71 15.16
CA PHE A 97 -8.19 14.01 14.49
C PHE A 97 -8.15 15.16 15.50
N ILE A 98 -7.22 16.08 15.28
CA ILE A 98 -7.14 17.35 15.99
C ILE A 98 -7.79 18.47 15.17
N LYS A 99 -7.88 19.68 15.76
CA LYS A 99 -8.53 20.84 15.16
C LYS A 99 -8.14 21.03 13.69
N GLY A 100 -9.15 21.05 12.82
CA GLY A 100 -9.00 21.28 11.38
C GLY A 100 -8.73 20.04 10.53
N MET A 101 -8.49 18.86 11.11
CA MET A 101 -8.33 17.63 10.33
C MET A 101 -9.68 17.11 9.83
N SER A 102 -9.73 16.75 8.55
CA SER A 102 -10.86 16.07 7.93
C SER A 102 -10.37 15.14 6.81
N TRP A 103 -11.24 14.27 6.32
CA TRP A 103 -10.86 13.42 5.18
C TRP A 103 -10.64 14.21 3.87
N ASP A 104 -11.16 15.44 3.78
CA ASP A 104 -11.01 16.32 2.62
C ASP A 104 -9.57 16.83 2.50
N ASN A 105 -8.91 17.08 3.63
CA ASN A 105 -7.51 17.51 3.68
C ASN A 105 -6.53 16.36 3.98
N TYR A 106 -6.92 15.10 3.77
CA TYR A 106 -5.98 13.98 3.79
C TYR A 106 -5.06 13.99 2.56
N GLY A 107 -3.74 14.01 2.76
CA GLY A 107 -2.75 13.85 1.67
C GLY A 107 -1.85 15.06 1.51
N TYR A 108 -1.37 15.27 0.27
CA TYR A 108 -0.13 16.01 -0.02
C TYR A 108 -0.01 17.40 0.66
N TYR A 109 -1.10 18.15 0.79
CA TYR A 109 -1.08 19.50 1.40
C TYR A 109 -1.72 19.60 2.79
N GLY A 110 -2.20 18.49 3.36
CA GLY A 110 -2.86 18.49 4.66
C GLY A 110 -2.22 17.51 5.62
N TRP A 111 -2.99 16.58 6.19
CA TRP A 111 -2.44 15.60 7.12
C TRP A 111 -2.12 14.27 6.43
N HIS A 112 -1.17 13.54 7.01
CA HIS A 112 -0.64 12.27 6.55
C HIS A 112 -0.84 11.17 7.58
N ILE A 113 -0.88 9.92 7.13
CA ILE A 113 -0.73 8.76 8.03
C ILE A 113 0.76 8.64 8.37
N ASP A 114 1.10 8.84 9.63
CA ASP A 114 2.44 8.74 10.18
C ASP A 114 2.56 7.55 11.15
N HIS A 115 3.79 7.10 11.41
CA HIS A 115 4.07 6.10 12.44
C HIS A 115 4.42 6.78 13.76
N ILE A 116 3.70 6.47 14.85
CA ILE A 116 3.96 7.00 16.20
C ILE A 116 5.42 6.73 16.56
N LYS A 117 5.82 5.46 16.61
CA LYS A 117 7.21 5.03 16.66
C LYS A 117 7.75 4.91 15.22
N PRO A 118 8.81 5.64 14.85
CA PRO A 118 9.33 5.67 13.48
C PRO A 118 9.82 4.30 13.00
N CYS A 119 9.62 3.99 11.71
CA CYS A 119 10.10 2.74 11.10
C CYS A 119 11.59 2.45 11.35
N ALA A 120 12.42 3.51 11.38
CA ALA A 120 13.86 3.39 11.57
C ALA A 120 14.26 2.85 12.96
N SER A 121 13.35 2.83 13.93
CA SER A 121 13.58 2.32 15.28
C SER A 121 13.16 0.85 15.47
N PHE A 122 12.77 0.17 14.39
CA PHE A 122 12.45 -1.24 14.36
C PHE A 122 13.49 -2.00 13.53
N ASP A 123 13.82 -3.22 13.94
CA ASP A 123 14.52 -4.16 13.08
C ASP A 123 13.54 -4.77 12.06
N LEU A 124 13.44 -4.13 10.89
CA LEU A 124 12.52 -4.57 9.84
C LEU A 124 12.97 -5.86 9.11
N SER A 125 14.09 -6.47 9.48
CA SER A 125 14.42 -7.84 9.05
C SER A 125 13.61 -8.88 9.84
N ASN A 126 13.18 -8.55 11.06
CA ASN A 126 12.41 -9.41 11.94
C ASN A 126 10.90 -9.33 11.62
N PRO A 127 10.22 -10.44 11.29
CA PRO A 127 8.77 -10.48 11.04
C PRO A 127 7.89 -9.92 12.17
N SER A 128 8.29 -10.12 13.43
CA SER A 128 7.55 -9.63 14.59
C SER A 128 7.62 -8.11 14.69
N GLU A 129 8.81 -7.54 14.49
CA GLU A 129 9.03 -6.10 14.47
C GLU A 129 8.32 -5.42 13.29
N GLN A 130 8.23 -6.07 12.12
CA GLN A 130 7.39 -5.57 11.02
C GLN A 130 5.91 -5.49 11.44
N CYS A 131 5.39 -6.49 12.15
CA CYS A 131 4.00 -6.47 12.62
C CYS A 131 3.77 -5.33 13.62
N LYS A 132 4.73 -5.05 14.51
CA LYS A 132 4.65 -3.91 15.44
C LYS A 132 4.74 -2.57 14.70
N CYS A 133 5.73 -2.44 13.81
CA CYS A 133 5.96 -1.22 13.04
C CYS A 133 4.75 -0.81 12.21
N PHE A 134 4.14 -1.75 11.48
CA PHE A 134 3.07 -1.46 10.54
C PHE A 134 1.66 -1.70 11.11
N SER A 135 1.54 -2.03 12.40
CA SER A 135 0.26 -2.19 13.07
C SER A 135 -0.52 -0.89 13.07
N TRP A 136 -1.85 -0.96 12.95
CA TRP A 136 -2.75 0.18 13.10
C TRP A 136 -2.51 0.96 14.41
N ARG A 137 -2.09 0.28 15.48
CA ARG A 137 -1.79 0.89 16.78
C ARG A 137 -0.56 1.79 16.77
N ASN A 138 0.32 1.63 15.77
CA ASN A 138 1.48 2.48 15.58
C ASN A 138 1.22 3.56 14.53
N LEU A 139 -0.03 3.76 14.08
CA LEU A 139 -0.36 4.76 13.06
C LEU A 139 -1.17 5.92 13.67
N GLN A 140 -0.84 7.14 13.25
CA GLN A 140 -1.52 8.37 13.68
C GLN A 140 -1.75 9.31 12.50
N PRO A 141 -2.79 10.17 12.54
CA PRO A 141 -2.86 11.33 11.67
C PRO A 141 -1.85 12.39 12.15
N LEU A 142 -1.05 12.94 11.24
CA LEU A 142 -0.10 14.00 11.57
C LEU A 142 -0.08 15.03 10.44
N TRP A 143 -0.15 16.32 10.75
CA TRP A 143 -0.03 17.37 9.74
C TRP A 143 1.27 17.21 8.96
N MET A 144 1.23 17.48 7.65
CA MET A 144 2.40 17.37 6.78
C MET A 144 3.61 18.10 7.36
N ILE A 145 3.41 19.33 7.85
CA ILE A 145 4.47 20.17 8.41
C ILE A 145 5.08 19.52 9.65
N ASP A 146 4.24 18.99 10.54
CA ASP A 146 4.70 18.34 11.78
C ASP A 146 5.41 17.02 11.47
N ASN A 147 4.90 16.25 10.52
CA ASN A 147 5.55 15.03 10.02
C ASN A 147 6.94 15.33 9.43
N PHE A 148 7.12 16.45 8.72
CA PHE A 148 8.43 16.86 8.23
C PHE A 148 9.37 17.28 9.36
N LYS A 149 8.87 17.99 10.37
CA LYS A 149 9.65 18.39 11.55
C LYS A 149 10.06 17.20 12.42
N LYS A 150 9.16 16.22 12.60
CA LYS A 150 9.38 15.01 13.41
C LYS A 150 10.56 14.19 12.88
N GLY A 151 10.57 13.92 11.57
CA GLY A 151 11.58 13.07 10.94
C GLY A 151 11.55 11.64 11.51
N ALA A 152 12.71 11.11 11.90
CA ALA A 152 12.85 9.76 12.47
C ALA A 152 12.81 9.73 14.01
N ARG A 153 12.30 10.79 14.67
CA ARG A 153 12.21 10.89 16.13
C ARG A 153 10.85 10.42 16.65
N VAL A 154 10.83 9.94 17.90
CA VAL A 154 9.58 9.68 18.62
C VAL A 154 9.15 10.98 19.27
N ASP A 155 7.97 11.49 18.91
CA ASP A 155 7.38 12.60 19.64
C ASP A 155 6.69 12.00 20.87
N TYR A 156 7.28 12.21 22.05
CA TYR A 156 6.53 12.04 23.29
C TYR A 156 5.53 13.18 23.33
N ALA A 157 4.24 12.89 23.20
CA ALA A 157 3.22 13.88 23.50
C ALA A 157 3.39 14.26 24.98
N SER A 158 3.84 15.50 25.21
CA SER A 158 3.72 16.19 26.50
C SER A 158 2.28 16.59 26.77
#